data_AF-A0AAF0RLU3-F1
#
_entry.id   AF-A0AAF0RLU3-F1
#
_cell.length_a   1.000
_cell.length_b   1.000
_cell.length_c   1.000
_cell.angle_alpha   90.00
_cell.angle_beta   90.00
_cell.angle_gamma   90.00
#
_symmetry.space_group_name_H-M   'P 1'
#
loop_
_entity.id
_entity.type
_entity.pdbx_description
1 polymer ?
#
loop_
_entity_poly.entity_id
_entity_poly.type
_entity_poly.pdbx_seq_one_letter_code
_entity_poly.pdbx_strand_id
1 'polypeptide(L)'
;MTDTIDVLIYGASDDLVEVEGRIPGADEFNVYGPWSGRFIGSDGGSLIVDVEFGRRDSDADWTIAIRNTGTFPSWPIRFTKRPDRDSDPALIVTVPAGTRFVGDEH
;
A
#
# COMPACT_ATOMS: atom_id res chain seq x y z
N MET A 1 -11.70 -6.69 21.50
CA MET A 1 -11.50 -6.07 20.18
C MET A 1 -10.02 -6.13 19.90
N THR A 2 -9.61 -6.67 18.77
CA THR A 2 -8.20 -6.59 18.35
C THR A 2 -7.92 -5.12 18.06
N ASP A 3 -6.84 -4.58 18.63
CA ASP A 3 -6.40 -3.23 18.29
C ASP A 3 -6.05 -3.16 16.80
N THR A 4 -6.34 -2.04 16.14
CA THR A 4 -6.21 -1.89 14.68
C THR A 4 -5.51 -0.59 14.32
N ILE A 5 -4.77 -0.61 13.21
CA ILE A 5 -3.97 0.51 12.72
C ILE A 5 -4.36 0.77 11.27
N ASP A 6 -4.65 2.03 10.94
CA ASP A 6 -4.80 2.46 9.55
C ASP A 6 -3.43 2.71 8.93
N VAL A 7 -3.21 2.15 7.75
CA VAL A 7 -2.00 2.36 6.94
C VAL A 7 -2.41 2.92 5.60
N LEU A 8 -1.87 4.09 5.25
CA LEU A 8 -2.10 4.81 4.01
C LEU A 8 -0.93 4.56 3.04
N ILE A 9 -1.22 4.24 1.79
CA ILE A 9 -0.23 3.98 0.74
C ILE A 9 -0.58 4.81 -0.50
N TYR A 10 0.40 5.51 -1.06
CA TYR A 10 0.22 6.29 -2.28
C TYR A 10 1.55 6.57 -2.99
N GLY A 11 1.48 6.92 -4.28
CA GLY A 11 2.62 7.46 -5.00
C GLY A 11 2.86 8.93 -4.65
N ALA A 12 4.02 9.25 -4.08
CA ALA A 12 4.36 10.59 -3.57
C ALA A 12 5.09 11.48 -4.61
N SER A 13 5.75 10.89 -5.60
CA SER A 13 6.49 11.58 -6.67
C SER A 13 6.21 10.90 -8.02
N ASP A 14 7.08 10.98 -9.03
CA ASP A 14 7.14 10.06 -10.17
C ASP A 14 8.02 8.82 -9.90
N ASP A 15 8.77 8.85 -8.81
CA ASP A 15 9.77 7.86 -8.41
C ASP A 15 9.70 7.46 -6.93
N LEU A 16 8.57 7.72 -6.27
CA LEU A 16 8.44 7.54 -4.82
C LEU A 16 7.08 6.96 -4.42
N VAL A 17 7.10 5.97 -3.53
CA VAL A 17 5.90 5.43 -2.85
C VAL A 17 6.01 5.70 -1.37
N GLU A 18 4.97 6.30 -0.80
CA GLU A 18 4.85 6.55 0.63
C GLU A 18 3.97 5.49 1.30
N VAL A 19 4.41 4.97 2.44
CA VAL A 19 3.62 4.10 3.31
C VAL A 19 3.54 4.73 4.71
N GLU A 20 2.43 5.39 5.00
CA GLU A 20 2.20 6.04 6.29
C GLU A 20 1.41 5.12 7.22
N GLY A 21 1.98 4.79 8.37
CA GLY A 21 1.29 4.02 9.40
C GLY A 21 2.22 3.65 10.54
N ARG A 22 1.67 3.44 11.74
CA ARG A 22 2.50 3.06 12.90
C ARG A 22 2.76 1.54 12.95
N ILE A 23 3.25 0.99 11.84
CA ILE A 23 3.63 -0.43 11.74
C ILE A 23 5.11 -0.57 11.34
N PRO A 24 5.80 -1.64 11.77
CA PRO A 24 7.17 -1.89 11.34
C PRO A 24 7.27 -2.02 9.82
N GLY A 25 8.24 -1.32 9.22
CA GLY A 25 8.51 -1.34 7.77
C GLY A 25 7.61 -0.42 6.94
N ALA A 26 6.71 0.35 7.55
CA ALA A 26 6.10 1.51 6.90
C ALA A 26 7.15 2.62 6.81
N ASP A 27 7.44 3.07 5.59
CA ASP A 27 8.48 4.04 5.26
C ASP A 27 8.21 4.64 3.86
N GLU A 28 9.12 5.49 3.40
CA GLU A 28 9.22 6.00 2.04
C GLU A 28 10.11 5.09 1.18
N PHE A 29 9.67 4.75 -0.03
CA PHE A 29 10.38 3.85 -0.95
C PHE A 29 10.64 4.53 -2.29
N ASN A 30 11.92 4.59 -2.71
CA ASN A 30 12.29 4.98 -4.07
C ASN A 30 11.87 3.87 -5.04
N VAL A 31 11.18 4.23 -6.12
CA VAL A 31 10.64 3.29 -7.10
C VAL A 31 11.01 3.70 -8.53
N TYR A 32 11.50 2.74 -9.31
CA TYR A 32 11.80 2.91 -10.73
C TYR A 32 11.01 1.88 -11.53
N GLY A 33 9.71 2.12 -11.69
CA GLY A 33 8.76 1.22 -12.34
C GLY A 33 7.79 0.58 -11.35
N PRO A 34 7.27 -0.63 -11.65
CA PRO A 34 6.32 -1.30 -10.78
C PRO A 34 6.95 -1.59 -9.41
N TRP A 35 6.22 -1.26 -8.35
CA TRP A 35 6.61 -1.57 -6.99
C TRP A 35 5.55 -2.43 -6.31
N SER A 36 5.99 -3.34 -5.45
CA SER A 36 5.11 -4.16 -4.63
C SER A 36 5.50 -4.05 -3.16
N GLY A 37 4.49 -3.98 -2.30
CA GLY A 37 4.65 -4.07 -0.85
C GLY A 37 3.68 -5.08 -0.25
N ARG A 38 4.05 -5.69 0.87
CA ARG A 38 3.30 -6.77 1.50
C ARG A 38 3.02 -6.53 2.96
N PHE A 39 1.73 -6.55 3.31
CA PHE A 39 1.28 -6.67 4.68
C PHE A 39 1.36 -8.12 5.15
N ILE A 40 1.88 -8.31 6.37
CA ILE A 40 1.97 -9.61 7.03
C ILE A 40 1.36 -9.43 8.43
N GLY A 41 0.12 -9.87 8.56
CA GLY A 41 -0.68 -9.67 9.77
C GLY A 41 -0.33 -10.63 10.89
N SER A 42 -0.53 -10.17 12.12
CA SER A 42 -0.39 -10.99 13.33
C SER A 42 -1.49 -12.06 13.46
N ASP A 43 -2.58 -11.92 12.72
CA ASP A 43 -3.69 -12.88 12.60
C ASP A 43 -3.48 -13.93 11.49
N GLY A 44 -2.33 -13.91 10.82
CA GLY A 44 -2.01 -14.77 9.68
C GLY A 44 -2.55 -14.28 8.33
N GLY A 45 -3.25 -13.15 8.29
CA GLY A 45 -3.67 -12.49 7.06
C GLY A 45 -2.50 -11.89 6.28
N SER A 46 -2.65 -11.75 4.97
CA SER A 46 -1.64 -11.09 4.14
C SER A 46 -2.29 -10.44 2.92
N LEU A 47 -1.74 -9.30 2.51
CA LEU A 47 -2.19 -8.53 1.36
C LEU A 47 -0.97 -7.96 0.66
N ILE A 48 -0.95 -8.02 -0.67
CA ILE A 48 0.08 -7.37 -1.49
C ILE A 48 -0.55 -6.12 -2.12
N VAL A 49 0.18 -5.02 -2.11
CA VAL A 49 -0.17 -3.76 -2.76
C VAL A 49 0.82 -3.54 -3.87
N ASP A 50 0.34 -3.31 -5.09
CA ASP A 50 1.17 -2.87 -6.20
C ASP A 50 0.92 -1.39 -6.46
N VAL A 51 1.99 -0.65 -6.70
CA VAL A 51 1.97 0.78 -6.98
C VAL A 51 2.89 1.04 -8.18
N GLU A 52 2.39 1.72 -9.21
CA GLU A 52 3.15 1.92 -10.47
C GLU A 52 2.90 3.30 -11.05
N PHE A 53 3.98 4.02 -11.36
CA PHE A 53 3.95 5.28 -12.08
C PHE A 53 4.05 5.05 -13.60
N GLY A 54 3.25 5.75 -14.38
CA GLY A 54 3.31 5.74 -15.84
C GLY A 54 3.04 4.37 -16.46
N ARG A 55 2.13 3.60 -15.86
CA ARG A 55 1.78 2.24 -16.28
C ARG A 55 1.40 2.22 -17.77
N ARG A 56 2.10 1.40 -18.56
CA ARG A 56 2.11 1.46 -20.04
C ARG A 56 0.75 1.29 -20.74
N ASP A 57 -0.16 0.54 -20.12
CA ASP A 57 -1.52 0.27 -20.63
C ASP A 57 -2.58 1.21 -20.03
N SER A 58 -2.16 2.30 -19.39
CA SER A 58 -3.02 3.31 -18.77
C SER A 58 -2.57 4.73 -19.16
N ASP A 59 -3.52 5.67 -19.13
CA ASP A 59 -3.26 7.11 -19.17
C ASP A 59 -3.14 7.74 -17.77
N ALA A 60 -3.22 6.92 -16.71
CA ALA A 60 -3.04 7.37 -15.33
C ALA A 60 -1.55 7.56 -14.98
N ASP A 61 -1.25 8.65 -14.28
CA ASP A 61 0.06 8.87 -13.68
C ASP A 61 0.38 7.76 -12.68
N TRP A 62 -0.52 7.49 -11.75
CA TRP A 62 -0.36 6.47 -10.71
C TRP A 62 -1.46 5.43 -10.74
N THR A 63 -1.07 4.16 -10.63
CA THR A 63 -1.97 3.02 -10.43
C THR A 63 -1.69 2.36 -9.08
N ILE A 64 -2.74 2.04 -8.33
CA ILE A 64 -2.65 1.21 -7.11
C ILE A 64 -3.55 -0.01 -7.25
N ALA A 65 -3.03 -1.19 -6.96
CA ALA A 65 -3.77 -2.44 -6.99
C ALA A 65 -3.56 -3.28 -5.73
N ILE A 66 -4.52 -4.14 -5.44
CA ILE A 66 -4.43 -5.15 -4.40
C ILE A 66 -4.29 -6.53 -5.04
N ARG A 67 -3.29 -7.29 -4.61
CA ARG A 67 -3.13 -8.71 -4.91
C ARG A 67 -3.24 -9.55 -3.64
N ASN A 68 -3.81 -10.74 -3.79
CA ASN A 68 -3.90 -11.73 -2.72
C ASN A 68 -3.38 -13.08 -3.24
N THR A 69 -2.57 -13.75 -2.42
CA THR A 69 -1.99 -15.07 -2.73
C THR A 69 -2.49 -16.19 -1.81
N GLY A 70 -3.46 -15.89 -0.94
CA GLY A 70 -4.02 -16.84 0.02
C GLY A 70 -5.49 -16.57 0.35
N THR A 71 -5.86 -16.73 1.61
CA THR A 71 -7.20 -16.33 2.07
C THR A 71 -7.25 -14.81 2.16
N PHE A 72 -8.23 -14.21 1.47
CA PHE A 72 -8.42 -12.76 1.52
C PHE A 72 -8.77 -12.33 2.96
N PRO A 73 -8.02 -11.41 3.58
CA PRO A 73 -8.27 -11.03 4.97
C PRO A 73 -9.56 -10.24 5.09
N SER A 74 -10.18 -10.25 6.26
CA SER A 74 -11.36 -9.42 6.57
C SER A 74 -11.02 -7.94 6.87
N TRP A 75 -9.77 -7.55 6.64
CA TRP A 75 -9.27 -6.20 6.89
C TRP A 75 -10.00 -5.19 6.02
N PRO A 76 -10.53 -4.10 6.59
CA PRO A 76 -11.10 -3.00 5.81
C PRO A 76 -10.08 -2.43 4.83
N ILE A 77 -10.47 -2.31 3.56
CA ILE A 77 -9.68 -1.71 2.50
C ILE A 77 -10.51 -0.60 1.85
N ARG A 78 -9.93 0.59 1.69
CA ARG A 78 -10.59 1.73 1.06
C ARG A 78 -9.63 2.42 0.11
N PHE A 79 -10.08 2.68 -1.12
CA PHE A 79 -9.41 3.61 -2.01
C PHE A 79 -9.87 5.03 -1.70
N THR A 80 -8.94 5.97 -1.77
CA THR A 80 -9.13 7.40 -1.53
C THR A 80 -8.20 8.20 -2.43
N LYS A 81 -8.14 9.51 -2.26
CA LYS A 81 -7.15 10.40 -2.88
C LYS A 81 -5.90 10.53 -2.03
N ARG A 82 -4.76 10.78 -2.67
CA ARG A 82 -3.52 11.20 -2.01
C ARG A 82 -3.76 12.51 -1.20
N PRO A 83 -3.14 12.68 -0.01
CA PRO A 83 -3.45 13.80 0.88
C PRO A 83 -3.24 15.21 0.30
N ASP A 84 -2.21 15.40 -0.51
CA ASP A 84 -1.73 16.67 -1.06
C ASP A 84 -1.95 16.83 -2.58
N ARG A 85 -2.41 15.78 -3.27
CA ARG A 85 -2.74 15.81 -4.70
C ARG A 85 -3.97 14.94 -4.99
N ASP A 86 -5.09 15.57 -5.34
CA ASP A 86 -6.37 14.88 -5.48
C ASP A 86 -6.55 14.09 -6.79
N SER A 87 -5.65 14.27 -7.77
CA SER A 87 -5.62 13.49 -9.00
C SER A 87 -5.08 12.07 -8.81
N ASP A 88 -4.33 11.82 -7.72
CA ASP A 88 -3.58 10.59 -7.54
C ASP A 88 -4.31 9.66 -6.56
N PRO A 89 -4.43 8.36 -6.86
CA PRO A 89 -5.07 7.42 -5.97
C PRO A 89 -4.22 7.18 -4.71
N ALA A 90 -4.90 6.84 -3.63
CA ALA A 90 -4.31 6.32 -2.41
C ALA A 90 -5.14 5.15 -1.87
N LEU A 91 -4.52 4.35 -1.02
CA LEU A 91 -5.10 3.16 -0.42
C LEU A 91 -4.97 3.24 1.09
N ILE A 92 -6.07 3.01 1.81
CA ILE A 92 -6.05 2.80 3.26
C ILE A 92 -6.38 1.33 3.53
N VAL A 93 -5.53 0.67 4.31
CA VAL A 93 -5.77 -0.66 4.85
C VAL A 93 -5.79 -0.59 6.37
N THR A 94 -6.91 -0.98 6.99
CA THR A 94 -7.01 -1.11 8.45
C THR A 94 -6.57 -2.51 8.85
N VAL A 95 -5.36 -2.62 9.42
CA VAL A 95 -4.72 -3.90 9.76
C VAL A 95 -4.74 -4.15 11.28
N PRO A 96 -4.68 -5.42 11.73
CA PRO A 96 -4.48 -5.73 13.14
C PRO A 96 -3.17 -5.16 13.68
N ALA A 97 -3.15 -4.74 14.95
CA ALA A 97 -1.92 -4.38 15.63
C ALA A 97 -0.93 -5.57 15.62
N GLY A 98 0.36 -5.25 15.44
CA GLY A 98 1.42 -6.26 15.23
C GLY A 98 1.56 -6.73 13.78
N THR A 99 0.77 -6.19 12.84
CA THR A 99 1.06 -6.32 11.40
C THR A 99 2.38 -5.63 11.07
N ARG A 100 3.15 -6.22 10.17
CA ARG A 100 4.36 -5.61 9.58
C ARG A 100 4.19 -5.40 8.09
N PHE A 101 4.90 -4.42 7.56
CA PHE A 101 5.01 -4.15 6.14
C PHE A 101 6.39 -4.53 5.62
N VAL A 102 6.45 -4.97 4.36
CA VAL A 102 7.69 -5.25 3.64
C VAL A 102 7.53 -4.69 2.24
N GLY A 103 8.27 -3.64 1.90
CA GLY A 103 8.38 -3.13 0.54
C GLY A 103 9.42 -3.93 -0.25
N ASP A 104 9.21 -4.14 -1.54
CA ASP A 104 10.28 -4.57 -2.44
C ASP A 104 11.26 -3.40 -2.63
N GLU A 105 12.49 -3.59 -2.20
CA GLU A 105 13.60 -2.71 -2.55
C GLU A 105 14.18 -3.21 -3.88
N HIS A 106 14.26 -2.34 -4.88
CA HIS A 106 14.94 -2.61 -6.16
C HIS A 106 16.34 -2.01 -6.16
#